data_AF-A0A2M7VS59-F1
#
_entry.id   AF-A0A2M7VS59-F1
#
_cell.length_a   1.000
_cell.length_b   1.000
_cell.length_c   1.000
_cell.angle_alpha   90.00
_cell.angle_beta   90.00
_cell.angle_gamma   90.00
#
_symmetry.space_group_name_H-M   'P 1'
#
loop_
_entity.id
_entity.type
_entity.pdbx_description
1 polymer ?
#
loop_
_entity_poly.entity_id
_entity_poly.type
_entity_poly.pdbx_seq_one_letter_code
_entity_poly.pdbx_strand_id
1 'polypeptide(L)'
;MKKMKLISTLLLTGLFLVSCGGDKKDNAASETKTEAVKTENLDPMLDKGVGPITRIEIGALDQALADKGKAIFAAKCTACHKIEKKYIGPALQGITKKQSPEWIMNMILNPENMLANNATAKALLAEFNAPMANQNLTQDEARAVYEYFRTQE
;
A
#
# COMPACT_ATOMS: atom_id res chain seq x y z
N MET A 1 53.28 5.93 21.77
CA MET A 1 54.42 6.66 21.18
C MET A 1 54.75 6.05 19.82
N LYS A 2 54.75 6.86 18.75
CA LYS A 2 55.60 6.78 17.53
C LYS A 2 55.84 5.37 16.93
N LYS A 3 55.54 5.05 15.66
CA LYS A 3 55.83 5.82 14.44
C LYS A 3 54.96 5.38 13.25
N MET A 4 54.43 6.41 12.60
CA MET A 4 54.00 6.50 11.21
C MET A 4 55.19 6.26 10.26
N LYS A 5 54.97 5.57 9.14
CA LYS A 5 55.84 5.64 7.96
C LYS A 5 54.99 5.91 6.72
N LEU A 6 55.16 7.12 6.20
CA LEU A 6 54.90 7.53 4.81
C LEU A 6 55.80 6.73 3.84
N ILE A 7 55.36 6.61 2.58
CA ILE A 7 56.10 6.76 1.30
C ILE A 7 55.05 6.49 0.19
N SER A 8 54.47 7.50 -0.46
CA SER A 8 54.95 8.25 -1.64
C SER A 8 54.32 7.79 -2.97
N THR A 9 53.28 8.52 -3.38
CA THR A 9 53.08 9.14 -4.71
C THR A 9 53.27 8.31 -5.99
N LEU A 10 52.19 8.22 -6.79
CA LEU A 10 52.30 8.49 -8.22
C LEU A 10 51.11 9.34 -8.70
N LEU A 11 51.50 10.49 -9.23
CA LEU A 11 50.72 11.56 -9.83
C LEU A 11 50.33 11.13 -11.25
N LEU A 12 49.07 11.28 -11.66
CA LEU A 12 48.79 11.64 -13.06
C LEU A 12 47.46 12.40 -13.18
N THR A 13 47.65 13.69 -13.43
CA THR A 13 46.70 14.68 -13.90
C THR A 13 46.08 14.29 -15.24
N GLY A 14 44.78 14.51 -15.37
CA GLY A 14 44.04 14.44 -16.64
C GLY A 14 42.83 15.37 -16.59
N LEU A 15 43.07 16.66 -16.74
CA LEU A 15 42.06 17.68 -16.97
C LEU A 15 41.68 17.62 -18.46
N PHE A 16 40.44 17.23 -18.77
CA PHE A 16 39.87 17.41 -20.11
C PHE A 16 38.59 18.24 -19.99
N LEU A 17 38.66 19.47 -20.49
CA LEU A 17 37.54 20.35 -20.79
C LEU A 17 37.18 20.17 -22.27
N VAL A 18 35.97 19.71 -22.59
CA VAL A 18 35.31 19.83 -23.92
C VAL A 18 33.81 19.91 -23.62
N SER A 19 33.20 21.09 -23.66
CA SER A 19 32.70 21.85 -24.82
C SER A 19 31.40 21.29 -25.40
N CYS A 20 30.39 22.16 -25.37
CA CYS A 20 29.01 21.97 -25.79
C CYS A 20 28.90 21.85 -27.33
N GLY A 21 28.03 20.96 -27.81
CA GLY A 21 27.58 20.89 -29.20
C GLY A 21 26.28 20.10 -29.26
N GLY A 22 25.17 20.78 -29.55
CA GLY A 22 23.85 20.16 -29.69
C GLY A 22 23.51 19.84 -31.15
N ASP A 23 22.67 18.82 -31.37
CA ASP A 23 21.43 18.93 -32.14
C ASP A 23 20.57 17.64 -32.05
N LYS A 24 19.30 17.86 -31.69
CA LYS A 24 18.04 17.12 -31.98
C LYS A 24 17.74 15.69 -31.47
N LYS A 25 16.60 15.70 -30.74
CA LYS A 25 15.43 14.79 -30.75
C LYS A 25 15.56 13.45 -30.02
N ASP A 26 14.91 13.35 -28.85
CA ASP A 26 13.58 12.74 -28.77
C ASP A 26 12.98 12.79 -27.34
N ASN A 27 11.70 13.17 -27.32
CA ASN A 27 10.63 12.83 -26.37
C ASN A 27 10.73 13.20 -24.87
N ALA A 28 9.90 14.19 -24.54
CA ALA A 28 9.19 14.43 -23.28
C ALA A 28 9.29 13.34 -22.19
N ALA A 29 10.00 13.67 -21.12
CA ALA A 29 9.75 13.16 -19.79
C ALA A 29 9.59 14.37 -18.86
N SER A 30 8.38 14.94 -18.87
CA SER A 30 7.92 15.84 -17.83
C SER A 30 7.46 14.99 -16.65
N GLU A 31 8.16 15.15 -15.53
CA GLU A 31 7.66 15.17 -14.15
C GLU A 31 6.76 13.99 -13.69
N THR A 32 7.09 13.30 -12.61
CA THR A 32 6.89 13.86 -11.27
C THR A 32 7.87 13.21 -10.28
N LYS A 33 8.63 14.05 -9.58
CA LYS A 33 9.24 13.72 -8.30
C LYS A 33 8.13 13.27 -7.35
N THR A 34 8.22 12.05 -6.87
CA THR A 34 7.43 11.56 -5.73
C THR A 34 7.77 12.41 -4.51
N GLU A 35 7.02 13.49 -4.30
CA GLU A 35 7.01 14.22 -3.05
C GLU A 35 6.29 13.37 -2.02
N ALA A 36 7.03 12.97 -0.99
CA ALA A 36 6.48 12.40 0.23
C ALA A 36 5.64 13.47 0.94
N VAL A 37 4.33 13.45 0.70
CA VAL A 37 3.36 14.26 1.44
C VAL A 37 3.22 13.68 2.84
N LYS A 38 3.56 14.48 3.86
CA LYS A 38 3.25 14.20 5.27
C LYS A 38 1.73 13.99 5.43
N THR A 39 1.35 12.74 5.65
CA THR A 39 -0.02 12.24 5.69
C THR A 39 -0.62 12.39 7.09
N GLU A 40 -0.90 13.62 7.54
CA GLU A 40 -1.62 13.79 8.82
C GLU A 40 -3.09 14.21 8.65
N ASN A 41 -3.58 14.54 7.45
CA ASN A 41 -5.00 14.89 7.22
C ASN A 41 -5.47 14.62 5.78
N LEU A 42 -5.14 13.46 5.19
CA LEU A 42 -5.78 13.05 3.92
C LEU A 42 -7.12 12.38 4.23
N ASP A 43 -8.15 12.73 3.47
CA ASP A 43 -9.43 12.03 3.48
C ASP A 43 -9.20 10.53 3.24
N PRO A 44 -9.63 9.62 4.15
CA PRO A 44 -9.48 8.18 3.98
C PRO A 44 -10.06 7.63 2.66
N MET A 45 -11.01 8.33 2.04
CA MET A 45 -11.56 7.96 0.74
C MET A 45 -10.58 8.23 -0.43
N LEU A 46 -9.59 9.10 -0.24
CA LEU A 46 -8.57 9.42 -1.25
C LEU A 46 -7.31 8.56 -1.09
N ASP A 47 -7.08 7.99 0.09
CA ASP A 47 -5.97 7.07 0.34
C ASP A 47 -6.27 5.71 -0.29
N LYS A 48 -5.46 5.28 -1.25
CA LYS A 48 -5.56 3.97 -1.91
C LYS A 48 -4.70 2.89 -1.24
N GLY A 49 -3.90 3.25 -0.25
CA GLY A 49 -2.91 2.37 0.35
C GLY A 49 -1.66 2.19 -0.50
N VAL A 50 -0.93 1.11 -0.23
CA VAL A 50 0.31 0.73 -0.89
C VAL A 50 0.18 -0.70 -1.43
N GLY A 51 -0.08 -0.82 -2.72
CA GLY A 51 -0.24 -2.12 -3.37
C GLY A 51 -0.61 -2.04 -4.85
N PRO A 52 -0.88 -3.19 -5.48
CA PRO A 52 -1.13 -3.28 -6.91
C PRO A 52 -2.49 -2.71 -7.34
N ILE A 53 -3.43 -2.53 -6.40
CA ILE A 53 -4.77 -2.03 -6.71
C ILE A 53 -4.75 -0.51 -6.70
N THR A 54 -4.73 0.10 -7.89
CA THR A 54 -4.67 1.57 -8.05
C THR A 54 -5.98 2.17 -8.55
N ARG A 55 -6.89 1.35 -9.05
CA ARG A 55 -8.24 1.73 -9.49
C ARG A 55 -9.14 0.51 -9.51
N ILE A 56 -10.36 0.64 -9.02
CA ILE A 56 -11.40 -0.36 -9.26
C ILE A 56 -12.73 0.28 -9.68
N GLU A 57 -13.42 -0.38 -10.60
CA GLU A 57 -14.76 0.04 -11.04
C GLU A 57 -15.81 -0.62 -10.14
N ILE A 58 -16.61 0.22 -9.46
CA ILE A 58 -17.68 -0.23 -8.58
C ILE A 58 -19.03 0.07 -9.23
N GLY A 59 -19.67 -0.98 -9.74
CA GLY A 59 -21.02 -0.91 -10.31
C GLY A 59 -22.12 -1.10 -9.27
N ALA A 60 -23.30 -1.50 -9.75
CA ALA A 60 -24.38 -2.00 -8.91
C ALA A 60 -23.88 -3.15 -8.01
N LEU A 61 -24.57 -3.36 -6.89
CA LEU A 61 -24.26 -4.48 -6.00
C LEU A 61 -24.51 -5.81 -6.72
N ASP A 62 -23.51 -6.68 -6.73
CA ASP A 62 -23.60 -8.05 -7.22
C ASP A 62 -23.76 -9.01 -6.04
N GLN A 63 -24.98 -9.52 -5.85
CA GLN A 63 -25.30 -10.40 -4.73
C GLN A 63 -24.56 -11.74 -4.79
N ALA A 64 -24.36 -12.31 -5.98
CA ALA A 64 -23.67 -13.59 -6.11
C ALA A 64 -22.18 -13.45 -5.75
N LEU A 65 -21.58 -12.33 -6.14
CA LEU A 65 -20.21 -12.00 -5.76
C LEU A 65 -20.09 -11.72 -4.25
N ALA A 66 -21.08 -11.04 -3.66
CA ALA A 66 -21.14 -10.82 -2.21
C ALA A 66 -21.27 -12.15 -1.44
N ASP A 67 -22.08 -13.09 -1.91
CA ASP A 67 -22.23 -14.41 -1.27
C ASP A 67 -20.93 -15.22 -1.33
N LYS A 68 -20.21 -15.17 -2.46
CA LYS A 68 -18.84 -15.72 -2.58
C LYS A 68 -17.90 -15.06 -1.57
N GLY A 69 -17.95 -13.73 -1.46
CA GLY A 69 -17.17 -12.96 -0.50
C GLY A 69 -17.44 -13.35 0.94
N LYS A 70 -18.71 -13.57 1.30
CA LYS A 70 -19.14 -14.02 2.62
C LYS A 70 -18.55 -15.38 2.98
N ALA A 71 -18.54 -16.32 2.04
CA ALA A 71 -17.93 -17.65 2.24
C ALA A 71 -16.42 -17.55 2.48
N ILE A 72 -15.72 -16.72 1.70
CA ILE A 72 -14.28 -16.47 1.87
C ILE A 72 -14.00 -15.80 3.21
N PHE A 73 -14.78 -14.78 3.58
CA PHE A 73 -14.67 -14.09 4.86
C PHE A 73 -14.85 -15.05 6.03
N ALA A 74 -15.86 -15.93 5.96
CA ALA A 74 -16.10 -16.96 6.96
C ALA A 74 -14.88 -17.86 7.15
N ALA A 75 -14.26 -18.31 6.06
CA ALA A 75 -13.14 -19.23 6.08
C ALA A 75 -11.81 -18.58 6.50
N LYS A 76 -11.55 -17.33 6.10
CA LYS A 76 -10.21 -16.72 6.17
C LYS A 76 -10.09 -15.51 7.10
N CYS A 77 -11.20 -14.89 7.51
CA CYS A 77 -11.15 -13.59 8.20
C CYS A 77 -11.79 -13.61 9.60
N THR A 78 -12.77 -14.50 9.84
CA THR A 78 -13.54 -14.52 11.10
C THR A 78 -12.75 -14.93 12.34
N ALA A 79 -11.57 -15.53 12.15
CA ALA A 79 -10.62 -15.81 13.22
C ALA A 79 -10.17 -14.51 13.91
N CYS A 80 -10.07 -13.40 13.18
CA CYS A 80 -9.56 -12.14 13.70
C CYS A 80 -10.62 -11.01 13.72
N HIS A 81 -11.52 -10.98 12.75
CA HIS A 81 -12.50 -9.91 12.59
C HIS A 81 -13.92 -10.35 12.94
N LYS A 82 -14.69 -9.41 13.49
CA LYS A 82 -16.15 -9.47 13.58
C LYS A 82 -16.73 -8.26 12.84
N ILE A 83 -17.97 -8.39 12.38
CA ILE A 83 -18.64 -7.30 11.65
C ILE A 83 -18.88 -6.12 12.60
N GLU A 84 -19.60 -6.35 13.70
CA GLU A 84 -20.13 -5.25 14.53
C GLU A 84 -19.25 -4.85 15.73
N LYS A 85 -18.20 -5.62 16.05
CA LYS A 85 -17.38 -5.37 17.25
C LYS A 85 -15.90 -5.60 17.02
N LYS A 86 -15.08 -4.87 17.79
CA LYS A 86 -13.64 -5.11 17.87
C LYS A 86 -13.39 -6.51 18.44
N TYR A 87 -12.34 -7.17 17.95
CA TYR A 87 -11.89 -8.45 18.46
C TYR A 87 -10.36 -8.48 18.47
N ILE A 88 -9.72 -9.39 17.72
CA ILE A 88 -8.27 -9.33 17.45
C ILE A 88 -7.98 -8.20 16.45
N GLY A 89 -8.83 -8.04 15.45
CA GLY A 89 -8.83 -6.91 14.51
C GLY A 89 -10.00 -5.95 14.72
N PRO A 90 -10.03 -4.84 13.95
CA PRO A 90 -11.14 -3.89 13.97
C PRO A 90 -12.48 -4.50 13.55
N ALA A 91 -13.55 -3.87 14.03
CA ALA A 91 -14.91 -4.10 13.51
C ALA A 91 -14.97 -3.67 12.04
N LEU A 92 -15.66 -4.45 11.20
CA LEU A 92 -15.71 -4.22 9.75
C LEU A 92 -17.03 -3.61 9.26
N GLN A 93 -18.01 -3.40 10.14
CA GLN A 93 -19.25 -2.73 9.80
C GLN A 93 -18.98 -1.31 9.25
N GLY A 94 -19.57 -1.04 8.09
CA GLY A 94 -19.44 0.22 7.35
C GLY A 94 -18.02 0.50 6.87
N ILE A 95 -17.14 -0.50 6.74
CA ILE A 95 -15.74 -0.26 6.33
C ILE A 95 -15.63 0.42 4.95
N THR A 96 -16.56 0.14 4.05
CA THR A 96 -16.66 0.75 2.71
C THR A 96 -16.99 2.24 2.73
N LYS A 97 -17.47 2.76 3.86
CA LYS A 97 -17.66 4.20 4.11
C LYS A 97 -16.47 4.86 4.80
N LYS A 98 -15.51 4.07 5.28
CA LYS A 98 -14.37 4.51 6.10
C LYS A 98 -13.04 4.41 5.38
N GLN A 99 -12.91 3.49 4.43
CA GLN A 99 -11.72 3.34 3.59
C GLN A 99 -12.10 3.20 2.12
N SER A 100 -11.22 3.71 1.26
CA SER A 100 -11.41 3.56 -0.18
C SER A 100 -11.47 2.08 -0.59
N PRO A 101 -12.15 1.76 -1.70
CA PRO A 101 -12.23 0.39 -2.20
C PRO A 101 -10.83 -0.21 -2.49
N GLU A 102 -9.94 0.58 -3.07
CA GLU A 102 -8.55 0.21 -3.35
C GLU A 102 -7.78 -0.07 -2.06
N TRP A 103 -7.94 0.77 -1.03
CA TRP A 103 -7.27 0.58 0.26
C TRP A 103 -7.67 -0.75 0.90
N ILE A 104 -8.97 -1.06 0.91
CA ILE A 104 -9.49 -2.30 1.49
C ILE A 104 -8.91 -3.51 0.75
N MET A 105 -8.91 -3.49 -0.59
CA MET A 105 -8.34 -4.59 -1.37
C MET A 105 -6.82 -4.71 -1.18
N ASN A 106 -6.08 -3.60 -1.15
CA ASN A 106 -4.64 -3.62 -0.89
C ASN A 106 -4.31 -4.13 0.52
N MET A 107 -5.14 -3.82 1.53
CA MET A 107 -4.98 -4.36 2.88
C MET A 107 -5.18 -5.88 2.92
N ILE A 108 -6.14 -6.41 2.15
CA ILE A 108 -6.39 -7.86 2.06
C ILE A 108 -5.24 -8.58 1.34
N LEU A 109 -4.72 -8.00 0.25
CA LEU A 109 -3.75 -8.64 -0.64
C LEU A 109 -2.29 -8.47 -0.21
N ASN A 110 -1.98 -7.39 0.51
CA ASN A 110 -0.61 -6.98 0.82
C ASN A 110 -0.48 -6.38 2.24
N PRO A 111 -0.99 -7.06 3.29
CA PRO A 111 -1.08 -6.47 4.62
C PRO A 111 0.28 -6.11 5.20
N GLU A 112 1.34 -6.90 4.97
CA GLU A 112 2.67 -6.63 5.53
C GLU A 112 3.21 -5.28 5.06
N ASN A 113 3.12 -5.01 3.76
CA ASN A 113 3.58 -3.76 3.18
C ASN A 113 2.66 -2.58 3.55
N MET A 114 1.35 -2.81 3.63
CA MET A 114 0.40 -1.81 4.12
C MET A 114 0.75 -1.39 5.55
N LEU A 115 0.93 -2.35 6.45
CA LEU A 115 1.34 -2.12 7.84
C LEU A 115 2.71 -1.43 7.94
N ALA A 116 3.62 -1.70 7.00
CA ALA A 116 4.95 -1.09 6.97
C ALA A 116 4.96 0.34 6.40
N ASN A 117 4.03 0.71 5.51
CA ASN A 117 4.15 1.91 4.68
C ASN A 117 2.92 2.82 4.61
N ASN A 118 1.72 2.35 4.94
CA ASN A 118 0.51 3.17 4.98
C ASN A 118 0.24 3.73 6.39
N ALA A 119 -0.02 5.03 6.50
CA ALA A 119 -0.21 5.70 7.80
C ALA A 119 -1.41 5.14 8.58
N THR A 120 -2.54 4.92 7.91
CA THR A 120 -3.75 4.38 8.54
C THR A 120 -3.56 2.94 9.01
N ALA A 121 -2.94 2.09 8.18
CA ALA A 121 -2.63 0.71 8.57
C ALA A 121 -1.68 0.65 9.78
N LYS A 122 -0.68 1.54 9.86
CA LYS A 122 0.21 1.67 11.04
C LYS A 122 -0.55 2.07 12.30
N ALA A 123 -1.47 3.03 12.20
CA ALA A 123 -2.29 3.45 13.33
C ALA A 123 -3.16 2.29 13.83
N LEU A 124 -3.78 1.54 12.92
CA LEU A 124 -4.53 0.33 13.26
C LEU A 124 -3.62 -0.74 13.90
N LEU A 125 -2.40 -0.94 13.41
CA LEU A 125 -1.46 -1.88 14.03
C LEU A 125 -1.14 -1.50 15.48
N ALA A 126 -0.89 -0.21 15.74
CA ALA A 126 -0.61 0.29 17.08
C ALA A 126 -1.81 0.13 18.03
N GLU A 127 -3.03 0.30 17.52
CA GLU A 127 -4.26 0.12 18.32
C GLU A 127 -4.51 -1.36 18.65
N PHE A 128 -4.36 -2.26 17.68
CA PHE A 128 -4.75 -3.67 17.83
C PHE A 128 -3.60 -4.58 18.26
N ASN A 129 -2.33 -4.15 18.14
CA ASN A 129 -1.12 -4.90 18.49
C ASN A 129 -1.04 -6.32 17.89
N ALA A 130 -1.77 -6.57 16.80
CA ALA A 130 -1.82 -7.83 16.09
C ALA A 130 -1.68 -7.55 14.59
N PRO A 131 -0.56 -7.94 13.94
CA PRO A 131 -0.40 -7.74 12.51
C PRO A 131 -1.39 -8.63 11.75
N MET A 132 -2.08 -8.04 10.77
CA MET A 132 -2.88 -8.82 9.83
C MET A 132 -1.94 -9.65 8.94
N ALA A 133 -2.10 -10.97 8.96
CA ALA A 133 -1.30 -11.88 8.14
C ALA A 133 -1.90 -12.01 6.73
N ASN A 134 -1.06 -12.12 5.71
CA ASN A 134 -1.51 -12.41 4.36
C ASN A 134 -2.22 -13.78 4.27
N GLN A 135 -3.48 -13.75 3.84
CA GLN A 135 -4.32 -14.95 3.68
C GLN A 135 -4.18 -15.59 2.29
N ASN A 136 -3.25 -15.09 1.48
CA ASN A 136 -2.92 -15.51 0.12
C ASN A 136 -4.15 -15.56 -0.78
N LEU A 137 -4.98 -14.50 -0.71
CA LEU A 137 -6.11 -14.34 -1.64
C LEU A 137 -5.59 -13.87 -3.00
N THR A 138 -6.24 -14.36 -4.04
CA THR A 138 -6.19 -13.76 -5.37
C THR A 138 -6.93 -12.43 -5.39
N GLN A 139 -6.67 -11.59 -6.40
CA GLN A 139 -7.37 -10.32 -6.58
C GLN A 139 -8.89 -10.50 -6.70
N ASP A 140 -9.35 -11.55 -7.38
CA ASP A 140 -10.78 -11.86 -7.55
C ASP A 140 -11.45 -12.28 -6.24
N GLU A 141 -10.75 -13.03 -5.40
CA GLU A 141 -11.23 -13.37 -4.05
C GLU A 141 -11.30 -12.13 -3.16
N ALA A 142 -10.29 -11.26 -3.20
CA ALA A 142 -10.31 -9.99 -2.47
C ALA A 142 -11.45 -9.08 -2.97
N ARG A 143 -11.70 -9.05 -4.28
CA ARG A 143 -12.84 -8.33 -4.88
C ARG A 143 -14.17 -8.87 -4.38
N ALA A 144 -14.31 -10.20 -4.25
CA ALA A 144 -15.50 -10.82 -3.70
C ALA A 144 -15.71 -10.45 -2.22
N VAL A 145 -14.65 -10.50 -1.41
CA VAL A 145 -14.71 -10.08 0.01
C VAL A 145 -15.08 -8.60 0.15
N TYR A 146 -14.53 -7.73 -0.70
CA TYR A 146 -14.93 -6.33 -0.76
C TYR A 146 -16.42 -6.17 -1.11
N GLU A 147 -16.94 -6.95 -2.07
CA GLU A 147 -18.38 -6.92 -2.41
C GLU A 147 -19.25 -7.32 -1.21
N TYR A 148 -18.82 -8.34 -0.45
CA TYR A 148 -19.49 -8.71 0.79
C TYR A 148 -19.50 -7.54 1.77
N PHE A 149 -18.39 -6.82 1.97
CA PHE A 149 -18.35 -5.67 2.87
C PHE A 149 -19.31 -4.54 2.47
N ARG A 150 -19.62 -4.36 1.17
CA ARG A 150 -20.65 -3.39 0.73
C ARG A 150 -22.06 -3.72 1.23
N THR A 151 -22.28 -4.95 1.70
CA THR A 151 -23.56 -5.37 2.31
C THR A 151 -23.58 -5.22 3.83
N GLN A 152 -22.46 -4.81 4.44
CA GLN A 152 -22.27 -4.73 5.89
C GLN A 152 -22.19 -3.25 6.30
N GLU A 153 -23.34 -2.59 6.40
CA GLU A 153 -23.47 -1.16 6.73
C GLU A 153 -23.63 -0.87 8.22
#